data_AF-A0A8X8ZQJ7-F1
#
_entry.id   AF-A0A8X8ZQJ7-F1
#
_cell.length_a   1.000
_cell.length_b   1.000
_cell.length_c   1.000
_cell.angle_alpha   90.00
_cell.angle_beta   90.00
_cell.angle_gamma   90.00
#
_symmetry.space_group_name_H-M   'P 1'
#
loop_
_entity.id
_entity.type
_entity.pdbx_description
1 polymer ?
#
loop_
_entity_poly.entity_id
_entity_poly.type
_entity_poly.pdbx_seq_one_letter_code
_entity_poly.pdbx_strand_id
1 'polypeptide(L)'
;MVNGVGTLCGQAFGAKQYHKPGVYLQQSCIILLVASALLTPMFIFAARILKTLGQDHGIADVAGDFALWFVAVSFLYAVLYSCNSFLQSQSKNFVLSFFAVLSLLAHIFFSWLLSVKFGFGVTGVMASTALSYVIPNAGQIMYITGGGCRETWKGFTALASKDLGRTIKLSVSSGVMICLEFCYNTVLILLAGNMGNAEVTIDALSICLNISGWALTIAFGVTNIDIQFKHFVTCIDRYT
;
A
#
# COMPACT_ATOMS: atom_id res chain seq x y z
N MET A 1 5.49 5.54 0.16
CA MET A 1 4.45 6.57 0.36
C MET A 1 4.48 7.05 1.81
N VAL A 2 4.86 8.30 2.03
CA VAL A 2 4.78 8.93 3.37
C VAL A 2 3.31 9.18 3.68
N ASN A 3 2.84 8.59 4.76
CA ASN A 3 1.50 8.86 5.29
C ASN A 3 1.63 9.47 6.69
N GLY A 4 0.58 10.16 7.13
CA GLY A 4 0.53 10.80 8.44
C GLY A 4 0.92 9.90 9.61
N VAL A 5 0.60 8.61 9.55
CA VAL A 5 0.91 7.62 10.60
C VAL A 5 2.41 7.30 10.63
N GLY A 6 3.04 7.10 9.47
CA GLY A 6 4.48 6.84 9.38
C GLY A 6 5.30 7.99 9.94
N THR A 7 4.86 9.23 9.72
CA THR A 7 5.45 10.42 10.34
C THR A 7 5.27 10.42 11.85
N LEU A 8 4.06 10.14 12.36
CA LEU A 8 3.79 10.08 13.81
C LEU A 8 4.59 8.96 14.50
N CYS A 9 4.66 7.77 13.89
CA CYS A 9 5.46 6.65 14.36
C CYS A 9 6.95 7.00 14.38
N GLY A 10 7.48 7.58 13.30
CA GLY A 10 8.88 7.99 13.22
C GLY A 10 9.24 9.08 14.24
N GLN A 11 8.36 10.08 14.42
CA GLN A 11 8.54 11.12 15.43
C GLN A 11 8.51 10.55 16.85
N ALA A 12 7.55 9.69 17.17
CA ALA A 12 7.46 9.07 18.50
C ALA A 12 8.64 8.15 18.78
N PHE A 13 9.08 7.37 17.80
CA PHE A 13 10.23 6.49 17.94
C PHE A 13 11.53 7.29 18.11
N GLY A 14 11.76 8.32 17.30
CA GLY A 14 12.90 9.24 17.44
C GLY A 14 12.92 9.99 18.78
N ALA A 15 11.74 10.35 19.31
CA ALA A 15 11.58 10.96 20.63
C ALA A 15 11.65 9.95 21.80
N LYS A 16 12.02 8.68 21.54
CA LYS A 16 12.10 7.57 22.52
C LYS A 16 10.78 7.26 23.23
N GLN A 17 9.65 7.64 22.66
CA GLN A 17 8.32 7.34 23.20
C GLN A 17 7.83 5.98 22.72
N TYR A 18 8.54 4.90 23.07
CA TYR A 18 8.33 3.55 22.52
C TYR A 18 6.92 2.98 22.77
N HIS A 19 6.17 3.47 23.74
CA HIS A 19 4.79 3.02 23.97
C HIS A 19 3.78 3.50 22.90
N LYS A 20 4.08 4.56 22.13
CA LYS A 20 3.14 5.17 21.17
C LYS A 20 3.09 4.50 19.79
N PRO A 21 4.21 4.05 19.19
CA PRO A 21 4.19 3.40 17.88
C PRO A 21 3.17 2.25 17.76
N GLY A 22 3.00 1.42 18.79
CA GLY A 22 2.01 0.34 18.77
C GLY A 22 0.55 0.84 18.77
N VAL A 23 0.28 2.00 19.40
CA VAL A 23 -1.03 2.66 19.36
C VAL A 23 -1.30 3.24 17.98
N TYR A 24 -0.31 3.91 17.38
CA TYR A 24 -0.42 4.46 16.03
C TYR A 24 -0.60 3.39 14.95
N LEU A 25 0.04 2.23 15.10
CA LEU A 25 -0.22 1.06 14.26
C LEU A 25 -1.70 0.66 14.30
N GLN A 26 -2.27 0.51 15.50
CA GLN A 26 -3.69 0.14 15.66
C GLN A 26 -4.64 1.22 15.11
N GLN A 27 -4.35 2.50 15.39
CA GLN A 27 -5.09 3.64 14.83
C GLN A 27 -5.10 3.61 13.30
N SER A 28 -3.94 3.39 12.69
CA SER A 28 -3.82 3.31 11.24
C SER A 28 -4.62 2.16 10.66
N CYS A 29 -4.54 0.97 11.28
CA CYS A 29 -5.32 -0.17 10.85
C CYS A 29 -6.82 0.17 10.89
N ILE A 30 -7.32 0.74 11.99
CA ILE A 30 -8.73 1.11 12.12
C ILE A 30 -9.13 2.11 11.03
N ILE A 31 -8.38 3.20 10.86
CA ILE A 31 -8.69 4.25 9.88
C ILE A 31 -8.70 3.67 8.46
N LEU A 32 -7.71 2.87 8.09
CA LEU A 32 -7.61 2.31 6.74
C LEU A 32 -8.66 1.22 6.49
N LEU A 33 -8.99 0.38 7.48
CA LEU A 33 -10.07 -0.60 7.35
C LEU A 33 -11.43 0.08 7.19
N VAL A 34 -11.68 1.16 7.92
CA VAL A 34 -12.90 1.97 7.74
C VAL A 34 -12.91 2.61 6.34
N ALA A 35 -11.77 3.15 5.87
CA ALA A 35 -11.68 3.70 4.52
C ALA A 35 -11.93 2.63 3.44
N SER A 36 -11.35 1.44 3.57
CA SER A 36 -11.61 0.31 2.65
C SER A 36 -13.07 -0.14 2.68
N ALA A 37 -13.71 -0.14 3.86
CA ALA A 37 -15.14 -0.42 3.98
C ALA A 37 -15.99 0.64 3.28
N LEU A 38 -15.66 1.93 3.39
CA LEU A 38 -16.34 3.01 2.68
C LEU A 38 -16.14 2.95 1.16
N LEU A 39 -15.02 2.41 0.69
CA LEU A 39 -14.75 2.18 -0.74
C LEU A 39 -15.43 0.93 -1.29
N THR A 40 -15.82 -0.02 -0.44
CA THR A 40 -16.39 -1.31 -0.87
C THR A 40 -17.61 -1.19 -1.80
N PRO A 41 -18.60 -0.31 -1.55
CA PRO A 41 -19.73 -0.12 -2.47
C PRO A 41 -19.29 0.29 -3.89
N MET A 42 -18.23 1.08 -4.02
CA MET A 42 -17.70 1.50 -5.33
C MET A 42 -17.23 0.28 -6.13
N PHE A 43 -16.53 -0.67 -5.49
CA PHE A 43 -16.09 -1.90 -6.14
C PHE A 43 -17.25 -2.84 -6.47
N ILE A 44 -18.22 -3.00 -5.57
CA ILE A 44 -19.39 -3.86 -5.79
C ILE A 44 -20.25 -3.36 -6.96
N PHE A 45 -20.41 -2.04 -7.08
CA PHE A 45 -21.22 -1.44 -8.14
C PHE A 45 -20.43 -0.98 -9.36
N ALA A 46 -19.14 -1.35 -9.47
CA ALA A 46 -18.24 -0.87 -10.51
C ALA A 46 -18.80 -1.07 -11.93
N ALA A 47 -19.29 -2.27 -12.27
CA ALA A 47 -19.89 -2.53 -13.58
C ALA A 47 -21.07 -1.58 -13.88
N ARG A 48 -21.96 -1.36 -12.90
CA ARG A 48 -23.11 -0.47 -13.08
C ARG A 48 -22.67 0.97 -13.26
N ILE A 49 -21.72 1.43 -12.45
CA ILE A 49 -21.16 2.78 -12.54
C ILE A 49 -20.56 2.99 -13.93
N LEU A 50 -19.74 2.06 -14.43
CA LEU A 50 -19.14 2.16 -15.77
C LEU A 50 -20.21 2.20 -16.87
N LYS A 51 -21.23 1.35 -16.81
CA LYS A 51 -22.35 1.37 -17.77
C LYS A 51 -23.10 2.71 -17.74
N THR A 52 -23.35 3.27 -16.56
CA THR A 52 -24.00 4.60 -16.45
C THR A 52 -23.13 5.75 -16.97
N LEU A 53 -21.81 5.57 -16.98
CA LEU A 53 -20.86 6.52 -17.58
C LEU A 53 -20.71 6.34 -19.10
N GLY A 54 -21.48 5.44 -19.71
CA GLY A 54 -21.49 5.22 -21.16
C GLY A 54 -20.38 4.27 -21.66
N GLN A 55 -19.75 3.48 -20.79
CA GLN A 55 -18.80 2.46 -21.22
C GLN A 55 -19.50 1.28 -21.89
N ASP A 56 -18.77 0.60 -22.79
CA ASP A 56 -19.23 -0.64 -23.40
C ASP A 56 -19.62 -1.68 -22.33
N HIS A 57 -20.73 -2.37 -22.56
CA HIS A 57 -21.28 -3.30 -21.58
C HIS A 57 -20.35 -4.50 -21.31
N GLY A 58 -19.69 -5.02 -22.34
CA GLY A 58 -18.76 -6.14 -22.20
C GLY A 58 -17.52 -5.74 -21.40
N ILE A 59 -16.95 -4.57 -21.71
CA ILE A 59 -15.81 -4.01 -20.95
C ILE A 59 -16.21 -3.73 -19.50
N ALA A 60 -17.39 -3.14 -19.28
CA ALA A 60 -17.87 -2.81 -17.94
C ALA A 60 -18.14 -4.05 -17.08
N ASP A 61 -18.64 -5.14 -17.68
CA ASP A 61 -18.87 -6.41 -16.97
C ASP A 61 -17.56 -7.05 -16.55
N VAL A 62 -16.58 -7.12 -17.46
CA VAL A 62 -15.23 -7.61 -17.12
C VAL A 62 -14.62 -6.75 -16.00
N ALA A 63 -14.67 -5.42 -16.11
CA ALA A 63 -14.16 -4.53 -15.08
C ALA A 63 -14.86 -4.72 -13.72
N GLY A 64 -16.16 -5.03 -13.72
CA GLY A 64 -16.91 -5.40 -12.52
C GLY A 64 -16.39 -6.65 -11.84
N ASP A 65 -16.14 -7.70 -12.62
CA ASP A 65 -15.59 -8.96 -12.10
C ASP A 65 -14.21 -8.74 -11.47
N PHE A 66 -13.36 -7.93 -12.11
CA PHE A 66 -12.08 -7.51 -11.54
C PHE A 66 -12.25 -6.71 -10.25
N ALA A 67 -13.17 -5.74 -10.23
CA ALA A 67 -13.38 -4.85 -9.09
C ALA A 67 -13.78 -5.61 -7.81
N LEU A 68 -14.53 -6.71 -7.93
CA LEU A 68 -14.89 -7.53 -6.77
C LEU A 68 -13.68 -8.14 -6.06
N TRP A 69 -12.64 -8.54 -6.79
CA TRP A 69 -11.38 -9.00 -6.18
C TRP A 69 -10.66 -7.90 -5.41
N PHE A 70 -10.78 -6.65 -5.88
CA PHE A 70 -10.19 -5.49 -5.20
C PHE A 70 -10.83 -5.19 -3.84
N VAL A 71 -12.05 -5.67 -3.57
CA VAL A 71 -12.63 -5.61 -2.22
C VAL A 71 -11.69 -6.29 -1.24
N ALA A 72 -11.40 -7.59 -1.44
CA ALA A 72 -10.52 -8.35 -0.55
C ALA A 72 -9.09 -7.76 -0.51
N VAL A 73 -8.53 -7.39 -1.67
CA VAL A 73 -7.19 -6.81 -1.75
C VAL A 73 -7.10 -5.49 -0.98
N SER A 74 -8.14 -4.65 -1.00
CA SER A 74 -8.14 -3.37 -0.28
C SER A 74 -8.04 -3.52 1.24
N PHE A 75 -8.68 -4.55 1.82
CA PHE A 75 -8.58 -4.86 3.24
C PHE A 75 -7.22 -5.44 3.62
N LEU A 76 -6.69 -6.36 2.80
CA LEU A 76 -5.33 -6.89 3.00
C LEU A 76 -4.28 -5.78 2.90
N TYR A 77 -4.45 -4.86 1.96
CA TYR A 77 -3.55 -3.73 1.77
C TYR A 77 -3.59 -2.77 2.96
N ALA A 78 -4.78 -2.45 3.49
CA ALA A 78 -4.93 -1.58 4.66
C ALA A 78 -4.07 -2.05 5.84
N VAL A 79 -4.14 -3.35 6.17
CA VAL A 79 -3.38 -3.93 7.28
C VAL A 79 -1.88 -4.00 6.96
N LEU A 80 -1.52 -4.48 5.76
CA LEU A 80 -0.12 -4.58 5.33
C LEU A 80 0.56 -3.20 5.35
N TYR A 81 -0.15 -2.17 4.90
CA TYR A 81 0.36 -0.81 4.84
C TYR A 81 0.64 -0.24 6.24
N SER A 82 -0.25 -0.49 7.21
CA SER A 82 -0.02 -0.11 8.60
C SER A 82 1.18 -0.84 9.21
N CYS A 83 1.32 -2.15 8.98
CA CYS A 83 2.48 -2.93 9.43
C CYS A 83 3.80 -2.44 8.81
N ASN A 84 3.80 -2.17 7.50
CA ASN A 84 4.95 -1.61 6.78
C ASN A 84 5.39 -0.28 7.41
N SER A 85 4.45 0.63 7.65
CA SER A 85 4.72 1.93 8.24
C SER A 85 5.31 1.82 9.65
N PHE A 86 4.75 0.93 10.49
CA PHE A 86 5.24 0.67 11.83
C PHE A 86 6.65 0.09 11.85
N LEU A 87 6.93 -0.94 11.04
CA LEU A 87 8.26 -1.58 10.99
C LEU A 87 9.32 -0.66 10.37
N GLN A 88 8.96 0.08 9.31
CA GLN A 88 9.85 1.04 8.65
C GLN A 88 10.25 2.17 9.60
N SER A 89 9.32 2.69 10.42
CA SER A 89 9.61 3.74 11.41
C SER A 89 10.62 3.32 12.49
N GLN A 90 10.79 2.01 12.68
CA GLN A 90 11.73 1.40 13.64
C GLN A 90 12.98 0.84 12.94
N SER A 91 13.21 1.21 11.68
CA SER A 91 14.36 0.74 10.92
C SER A 91 14.39 -0.77 10.63
N LYS A 92 13.28 -1.50 10.82
CA LYS A 92 13.20 -2.95 10.61
C LYS A 92 12.92 -3.32 9.13
N ASN A 93 13.58 -2.61 8.21
CA ASN A 93 13.38 -2.76 6.76
C ASN A 93 13.80 -4.15 6.25
N PHE A 94 14.73 -4.83 6.92
CA PHE A 94 15.11 -6.20 6.56
C PHE A 94 13.90 -7.16 6.60
N VAL A 95 13.04 -7.04 7.61
CA VAL A 95 11.81 -7.85 7.74
C VAL A 95 10.85 -7.56 6.58
N LEU A 96 10.73 -6.27 6.22
CA LEU A 96 9.89 -5.84 5.10
C LEU A 96 10.39 -6.42 3.78
N SER A 97 11.68 -6.27 3.49
CA SER A 97 12.29 -6.78 2.25
C SER A 97 12.22 -8.30 2.15
N PHE A 98 12.46 -9.02 3.25
CA PHE A 98 12.35 -10.47 3.28
C PHE A 98 10.95 -10.95 2.85
N PHE A 99 9.90 -10.40 3.48
CA PHE A 99 8.53 -10.78 3.14
C PHE A 99 8.10 -10.26 1.75
N ALA A 100 8.63 -9.14 1.28
CA ALA A 100 8.39 -8.65 -0.07
C ALA A 100 8.98 -9.57 -1.14
N VAL A 101 10.22 -10.04 -0.97
CA VAL A 101 10.85 -11.00 -1.89
C VAL A 101 10.10 -12.33 -1.86
N LEU A 102 9.75 -12.84 -0.68
CA LEU A 102 8.96 -14.07 -0.55
C LEU A 102 7.60 -13.94 -1.24
N SER A 103 6.91 -12.81 -1.04
CA SER A 103 5.66 -12.50 -1.72
C SER A 103 5.80 -12.46 -3.24
N LEU A 104 6.90 -11.90 -3.76
CA LEU A 104 7.15 -11.83 -5.20
C LEU A 104 7.35 -13.22 -5.80
N LEU A 105 8.18 -14.06 -5.16
CA LEU A 105 8.41 -15.43 -5.61
C LEU A 105 7.12 -16.25 -5.59
N ALA A 106 6.33 -16.11 -4.52
CA ALA A 106 5.02 -16.74 -4.42
C ALA A 106 4.05 -16.23 -5.49
N HIS A 107 4.05 -14.91 -5.78
CA HIS A 107 3.20 -14.34 -6.83
C HIS A 107 3.51 -14.90 -8.20
N ILE A 108 4.80 -14.99 -8.56
CA ILE A 108 5.25 -15.58 -9.83
C ILE A 108 4.80 -17.04 -9.91
N PHE A 109 5.06 -17.82 -8.85
CA PHE A 109 4.69 -19.23 -8.80
C PHE A 109 3.17 -19.46 -8.91
N PHE A 110 2.37 -18.77 -8.10
CA PHE A 110 0.91 -18.91 -8.11
C PHE A 110 0.29 -18.34 -9.39
N SER A 111 0.84 -17.27 -9.94
CA SER A 111 0.36 -16.73 -11.23
C SER A 111 0.56 -17.75 -12.33
N TRP A 112 1.74 -18.36 -12.46
CA TRP A 112 1.96 -19.43 -13.41
C TRP A 112 1.05 -20.64 -13.15
N LEU A 113 0.96 -21.09 -11.90
CA LEU A 113 0.18 -22.28 -11.54
C LEU A 113 -1.32 -22.10 -11.80
N LEU A 114 -1.91 -21.01 -11.31
CA LEU A 114 -3.36 -20.79 -11.38
C LEU A 114 -3.80 -20.33 -12.77
N SER A 115 -3.06 -19.41 -13.40
CA SER A 115 -3.47 -18.86 -14.70
C SER A 115 -3.11 -19.79 -15.87
N VAL A 116 -1.89 -20.33 -15.90
CA VAL A 116 -1.40 -21.13 -17.03
C VAL A 116 -1.65 -22.62 -16.82
N LYS A 117 -1.20 -23.19 -15.69
CA LYS A 117 -1.26 -24.65 -15.50
C LYS A 117 -2.67 -25.16 -15.24
N PHE A 118 -3.47 -24.45 -14.45
CA PHE A 118 -4.88 -24.79 -14.18
C PHE A 118 -5.87 -24.12 -15.13
N GLY A 119 -5.41 -23.15 -15.95
CA GLY A 119 -6.26 -22.51 -16.96
C GLY A 119 -7.36 -21.62 -16.38
N PHE A 120 -7.22 -21.12 -15.15
CA PHE A 120 -8.21 -20.20 -14.56
C PHE A 120 -8.16 -18.78 -15.13
N GLY A 121 -7.28 -18.50 -16.09
CA GLY A 121 -7.18 -17.23 -16.79
C GLY A 121 -7.06 -16.04 -15.83
N VAL A 122 -7.90 -15.02 -16.05
CA VAL A 122 -7.97 -13.79 -15.25
C VAL A 122 -8.24 -14.06 -13.78
N THR A 123 -9.17 -14.96 -13.47
CA THR A 123 -9.50 -15.34 -12.09
C THR A 123 -8.28 -15.92 -11.38
N GLY A 124 -7.47 -16.71 -12.11
CA GLY A 124 -6.20 -17.23 -11.59
C GLY A 124 -5.18 -16.14 -11.25
N VAL A 125 -5.08 -15.10 -12.08
CA VAL A 125 -4.18 -13.93 -11.84
C VAL A 125 -4.64 -13.09 -10.65
N MET A 126 -5.95 -12.89 -10.49
CA MET A 126 -6.48 -12.15 -9.35
C MET A 126 -6.33 -12.95 -8.04
N ALA A 127 -6.56 -14.26 -8.09
CA ALA A 127 -6.34 -15.15 -6.96
C ALA A 127 -4.86 -15.20 -6.53
N SER A 128 -3.92 -15.30 -7.48
CA SER A 128 -2.48 -15.28 -7.16
C SER A 128 -2.08 -13.95 -6.51
N THR A 129 -2.66 -12.84 -6.96
CA THR A 129 -2.46 -11.51 -6.38
C THR A 129 -2.96 -11.45 -4.94
N ALA A 130 -4.21 -11.89 -4.68
CA ALA A 130 -4.75 -11.93 -3.33
C ALA A 130 -3.90 -12.79 -2.38
N LEU A 131 -3.50 -14.00 -2.80
CA LEU A 131 -2.64 -14.89 -2.02
C LEU A 131 -1.28 -14.28 -1.70
N SER A 132 -0.72 -13.53 -2.65
CA SER A 132 0.58 -12.90 -2.47
C SER A 132 0.54 -11.81 -1.42
N TYR A 133 -0.57 -11.08 -1.28
CA TYR A 133 -0.74 -10.12 -0.20
C TYR A 133 -0.90 -10.76 1.19
N VAL A 134 -1.42 -12.00 1.26
CA VAL A 134 -1.59 -12.70 2.55
C VAL A 134 -0.24 -13.02 3.20
N ILE A 135 0.77 -13.39 2.42
CA ILE A 135 2.10 -13.79 2.91
C ILE A 135 2.78 -12.69 3.75
N PRO A 136 3.05 -11.47 3.21
CA PRO A 136 3.68 -10.41 3.97
C PRO A 136 2.77 -9.91 5.10
N ASN A 137 1.45 -9.95 4.90
CA ASN A 137 0.50 -9.52 5.92
C ASN A 137 0.55 -10.42 7.16
N ALA A 138 0.37 -11.73 6.98
CA ALA A 138 0.45 -12.72 8.06
C ALA A 138 1.85 -12.76 8.69
N GLY A 139 2.89 -12.75 7.86
CA GLY A 139 4.28 -12.78 8.32
C GLY A 139 4.68 -11.58 9.17
N GLN A 140 4.30 -10.37 8.77
CA GLN A 140 4.60 -9.16 9.53
C GLN A 140 3.79 -9.08 10.82
N ILE A 141 2.50 -9.44 10.81
CA ILE A 141 1.68 -9.52 12.04
C ILE A 141 2.30 -10.50 13.02
N MET A 142 2.67 -11.69 12.55
CA MET A 142 3.33 -12.72 13.36
C MET A 142 4.65 -12.22 13.93
N TYR A 143 5.47 -11.52 13.15
CA TYR A 143 6.71 -10.93 13.64
C TYR A 143 6.47 -9.87 14.74
N ILE A 144 5.50 -8.97 14.53
CA ILE A 144 5.18 -7.89 15.49
C ILE A 144 4.66 -8.48 16.80
N THR A 145 3.69 -9.40 16.71
CA THR A 145 3.00 -10.00 17.87
C THR A 145 3.82 -11.10 18.55
N GLY A 146 4.65 -11.83 17.80
CA GLY A 146 5.52 -12.91 18.27
C GLY A 146 6.78 -12.43 18.98
N GLY A 147 6.93 -11.13 19.22
CA GLY A 147 8.01 -10.57 20.03
C GLY A 147 9.15 -9.91 19.26
N GLY A 148 9.04 -9.75 17.93
CA GLY A 148 10.00 -8.97 17.14
C GLY A 148 10.00 -7.48 17.49
N CYS A 149 8.95 -6.97 18.15
CA CYS A 149 8.78 -5.57 18.52
C CYS A 149 8.35 -5.38 20.00
N ARG A 150 8.92 -6.11 20.97
CA ARG A 150 8.49 -6.10 22.38
C ARG A 150 8.49 -4.73 23.07
N GLU A 151 9.38 -3.82 22.65
CA GLU A 151 9.48 -2.48 23.24
C GLU A 151 8.35 -1.56 22.76
N THR A 152 7.95 -1.72 21.50
CA THR A 152 7.01 -0.84 20.81
C THR A 152 5.60 -1.40 20.68
N TRP A 153 5.46 -2.72 20.74
CA TRP A 153 4.21 -3.44 20.74
C TRP A 153 3.93 -4.04 22.13
N LYS A 154 2.90 -3.52 22.81
CA LYS A 154 2.43 -3.98 24.12
C LYS A 154 1.07 -4.70 24.06
N GLY A 155 0.63 -5.09 22.86
CA GLY A 155 -0.68 -5.70 22.64
C GLY A 155 -1.77 -4.69 22.25
N PHE A 156 -2.98 -5.22 22.06
CA PHE A 156 -4.15 -4.43 21.69
C PHE A 156 -4.59 -3.51 22.83
N THR A 157 -4.94 -2.26 22.51
CA THR A 157 -5.35 -1.27 23.50
C THR A 157 -6.53 -0.42 23.03
N ALA A 158 -7.48 -0.20 23.94
CA ALA A 158 -8.61 0.70 23.70
C ALA A 158 -8.19 2.18 23.60
N LEU A 159 -6.94 2.54 23.96
CA LEU A 159 -6.43 3.89 23.67
C LEU A 159 -6.36 4.19 22.17
N ALA A 160 -6.22 3.16 21.33
CA ALA A 160 -6.18 3.33 19.89
C ALA A 160 -7.46 3.99 19.34
N SER A 161 -8.62 3.78 19.97
CA SER A 161 -9.89 4.36 19.52
C SER A 161 -10.20 5.76 20.08
N LYS A 162 -9.38 6.29 21.01
CA LYS A 162 -9.71 7.55 21.74
C LYS A 162 -9.09 8.82 21.15
N ASP A 163 -7.95 8.73 20.48
CA ASP A 163 -7.23 9.91 19.92
C ASP A 163 -7.03 9.79 18.40
N LEU A 164 -8.11 9.50 17.67
CA LEU A 164 -8.09 9.29 16.22
C LEU A 164 -8.03 10.61 15.43
N GLY A 165 -8.50 11.73 16.01
CA GLY A 165 -8.72 12.97 15.27
C GLY A 165 -7.47 13.55 14.61
N ARG A 166 -6.34 13.57 15.34
CA ARG A 166 -5.05 14.04 14.80
C ARG A 166 -4.54 13.13 13.68
N THR A 167 -4.65 11.82 13.87
CA THR A 167 -4.22 10.80 12.90
C THR A 167 -5.08 10.85 11.64
N ILE A 168 -6.40 11.01 11.77
CA ILE A 168 -7.32 11.19 10.65
C ILE A 168 -6.97 12.45 9.86
N LYS A 169 -6.77 13.60 10.51
CA LYS A 169 -6.44 14.86 9.81
C LYS A 169 -5.20 14.72 8.93
N LEU A 170 -4.15 14.09 9.46
CA LEU A 170 -2.92 13.85 8.69
C LEU A 170 -3.14 12.82 7.58
N SER A 171 -3.83 11.71 7.85
CA SER A 171 -4.16 10.69 6.85
C SER A 171 -5.01 11.24 5.70
N VAL A 172 -5.99 12.11 5.99
CA VAL A 172 -6.81 12.77 4.97
C VAL A 172 -5.96 13.69 4.11
N SER A 173 -5.06 14.48 4.70
CA SER A 173 -4.16 15.35 3.93
C SER A 173 -3.26 14.54 2.98
N SER A 174 -2.64 13.45 3.46
CA SER A 174 -1.86 12.55 2.60
C SER A 174 -2.72 11.86 1.54
N GLY A 175 -3.94 11.45 1.90
CA GLY A 175 -4.89 10.81 0.99
C GLY A 175 -5.32 11.73 -0.15
N VAL A 176 -5.64 13.00 0.14
CA VAL A 176 -5.98 14.00 -0.87
C VAL A 176 -4.83 14.24 -1.84
N MET A 177 -3.59 14.32 -1.35
CA MET A 177 -2.40 14.47 -2.20
C MET A 177 -2.29 13.31 -3.20
N ILE A 178 -2.43 12.07 -2.73
CA ILE A 178 -2.36 10.88 -3.58
C ILE A 178 -3.54 10.85 -4.58
N CYS A 179 -4.75 11.15 -4.12
CA CYS A 179 -5.91 11.23 -5.01
C CYS A 179 -5.73 12.26 -6.12
N LEU A 180 -5.21 13.45 -5.80
CA LEU A 180 -4.94 14.49 -6.80
C LEU A 180 -3.89 14.04 -7.82
N GLU A 181 -2.86 13.31 -7.39
CA GLU A 181 -1.86 12.73 -8.28
C GLU A 181 -2.49 11.71 -9.26
N PHE A 182 -3.36 10.81 -8.78
CA PHE A 182 -4.07 9.87 -9.65
C PHE A 182 -5.06 10.55 -10.60
N CYS A 183 -5.80 11.55 -10.12
CA CYS A 183 -6.70 12.34 -10.95
C CYS A 183 -5.92 13.07 -12.05
N TYR A 184 -4.80 13.70 -11.70
CA TYR A 184 -3.91 14.38 -12.64
C TYR A 184 -3.42 13.44 -13.75
N ASN A 185 -2.93 12.25 -13.38
CA ASN A 185 -2.49 11.25 -14.35
C ASN A 185 -3.64 10.75 -15.25
N THR A 186 -4.84 10.59 -14.69
CA THR A 186 -6.03 10.19 -15.47
C THR A 186 -6.40 11.25 -16.51
N VAL A 187 -6.35 12.54 -16.13
CA VAL A 187 -6.58 13.65 -17.05
C VAL A 187 -5.52 13.70 -18.15
N LEU A 188 -4.25 13.47 -17.82
CA LEU A 188 -3.17 13.41 -18.82
C LEU A 188 -3.41 12.29 -19.85
N ILE A 189 -3.80 11.10 -19.39
CA ILE A 189 -4.11 9.96 -20.27
C ILE A 189 -5.31 10.28 -21.18
N LEU A 190 -6.36 10.90 -20.63
CA LEU A 190 -7.52 11.34 -21.41
C LEU A 190 -7.16 12.37 -22.48
N LEU A 191 -6.31 13.35 -22.14
CA LEU A 191 -5.84 14.35 -23.11
C LEU A 191 -4.98 13.72 -24.20
N ALA A 192 -4.07 12.81 -23.84
CA ALA A 192 -3.25 12.07 -24.80
C ALA A 192 -4.11 11.22 -25.76
N GLY A 193 -5.19 10.62 -25.25
CA GLY A 193 -6.15 9.87 -26.06
C GLY A 193 -7.00 10.68 -27.02
N ASN A 194 -7.05 12.01 -26.86
CA ASN A 194 -7.78 12.92 -27.75
C ASN A 194 -6.87 13.58 -28.81
N MET A 195 -5.58 13.23 -28.86
CA MET A 195 -4.64 13.77 -29.85
C MET A 195 -4.77 13.05 -31.20
N GLY A 196 -4.37 13.73 -32.28
CA GLY A 196 -4.52 13.21 -33.66
C GLY A 196 -3.83 11.87 -33.95
N ASN A 197 -2.88 11.44 -33.10
CA ASN A 197 -2.28 10.11 -33.08
C ASN A 197 -2.38 9.50 -31.67
N ALA A 198 -3.59 9.22 -31.21
CA ALA A 198 -3.89 8.78 -29.85
C ALA A 198 -3.09 7.54 -29.41
N GLU A 199 -2.95 6.53 -30.29
CA GLU A 199 -2.20 5.30 -30.03
C GLU A 199 -0.74 5.60 -29.67
N VAL A 200 -0.02 6.28 -30.57
CA VAL A 200 1.41 6.63 -30.37
C VAL A 200 1.59 7.53 -29.15
N THR A 201 0.66 8.46 -28.92
CA THR A 201 0.75 9.42 -27.81
C THR A 201 0.51 8.74 -26.47
N ILE A 202 -0.51 7.87 -26.37
CA ILE A 202 -0.79 7.09 -25.15
C ILE A 202 0.37 6.14 -24.86
N ASP A 203 0.91 5.47 -25.88
CA ASP A 203 2.04 4.55 -25.70
C ASP A 203 3.29 5.28 -25.20
N ALA A 204 3.63 6.42 -25.81
CA ALA A 204 4.74 7.26 -25.36
C ALA A 204 4.52 7.78 -23.93
N LEU A 205 3.30 8.23 -23.59
CA LEU A 205 2.96 8.66 -22.24
C LEU A 205 3.09 7.51 -21.24
N SER A 206 2.64 6.31 -21.58
CA SER A 206 2.74 5.12 -20.75
C SER A 206 4.20 4.76 -20.44
N ILE A 207 5.08 4.80 -21.45
CA ILE A 207 6.52 4.58 -21.27
C ILE A 207 7.12 5.63 -20.33
N CYS A 208 6.81 6.92 -20.54
CA CYS A 208 7.27 8.01 -19.68
C CYS A 208 6.81 7.83 -18.22
N LEU A 209 5.52 7.57 -17.99
CA LEU A 209 4.97 7.34 -16.67
C LEU A 209 5.61 6.13 -15.98
N ASN A 210 5.90 5.07 -16.73
CA ASN A 210 6.59 3.90 -16.22
C ASN A 210 8.00 4.29 -15.74
N ILE A 211 8.82 4.91 -16.59
CA ILE A 211 10.19 5.34 -16.26
C ILE A 211 10.20 6.27 -15.04
N SER A 212 9.28 7.25 -14.99
CA SER A 212 9.12 8.13 -13.83
C SER A 212 8.78 7.36 -12.56
N GLY A 213 7.90 6.35 -12.64
CA GLY A 213 7.56 5.48 -11.52
C GLY A 213 8.75 4.67 -10.98
N TRP A 214 9.60 4.13 -11.86
CA TRP A 214 10.85 3.47 -11.47
C TRP A 214 11.81 4.43 -10.77
N ALA A 215 12.04 5.60 -11.36
CA ALA A 215 12.93 6.62 -10.80
C ALA A 215 12.48 7.06 -9.41
N LEU A 216 11.18 7.28 -9.22
CA LEU A 216 10.59 7.67 -7.94
C LEU A 216 10.72 6.57 -6.88
N THR A 217 10.55 5.30 -7.26
CA THR A 217 10.73 4.15 -6.37
C THR A 217 12.18 4.02 -5.91
N ILE A 218 13.15 4.19 -6.82
CA ILE A 218 14.59 4.19 -6.49
C ILE A 218 14.92 5.35 -5.55
N ALA A 219 14.43 6.56 -5.84
CA ALA A 219 14.65 7.74 -5.00
C ALA A 219 14.12 7.53 -3.57
N PHE A 220 12.94 6.91 -3.42
CA PHE A 220 12.43 6.54 -2.10
C PHE A 220 13.26 5.45 -1.40
N GLY A 221 13.82 4.50 -2.15
CA GLY A 221 14.76 3.52 -1.60
C GLY A 221 16.01 4.19 -1.01
N VAL A 222 16.63 5.10 -1.77
CA VAL A 222 17.85 5.81 -1.35
C VAL A 222 17.60 6.69 -0.13
N THR A 223 16.49 7.45 -0.09
CA THR A 223 16.17 8.29 1.08
C THR A 223 15.98 7.47 2.36
N ASN A 224 15.38 6.27 2.26
CA ASN A 224 15.29 5.37 3.40
C ASN A 224 16.68 4.91 3.86
N ILE A 225 17.58 4.53 2.95
CA ILE A 225 18.94 4.10 3.29
C ILE A 225 19.74 5.23 3.96
N ASP A 226 19.66 6.46 3.43
CA ASP A 226 20.37 7.62 3.99
C ASP A 226 19.92 7.93 5.43
N ILE A 227 18.61 7.88 5.70
CA ILE A 227 18.07 8.07 7.06
C ILE A 227 18.59 6.99 8.01
N GLN A 228 18.67 5.73 7.55
CA GLN A 228 19.21 4.62 8.34
C GLN A 228 20.70 4.81 8.63
N PHE A 229 21.47 5.21 7.63
CA PHE A 229 22.90 5.43 7.76
C PHE A 229 23.19 6.56 8.75
N LYS A 230 22.49 7.69 8.65
CA LYS A 230 22.59 8.79 9.63
C LYS A 230 22.27 8.34 11.05
N HIS A 231 21.20 7.58 11.24
CA HIS A 231 20.83 7.06 12.56
C HIS A 231 21.89 6.10 13.13
N PHE A 232 22.50 5.28 12.29
CA PHE A 232 23.60 4.38 12.68
C PHE A 232 24.85 5.16 13.10
N VAL A 233 25.28 6.15 12.32
CA VAL A 233 26.43 7.02 12.63
C VAL A 233 26.22 7.78 13.94
N THR A 234 25.05 8.40 14.15
CA THR A 234 24.73 9.10 15.42
C THR A 234 24.65 8.15 16.63
N CYS A 235 24.46 6.86 16.40
CA CYS A 235 24.53 5.87 17.46
C CYS A 235 25.99 5.59 17.84
N ILE A 236 26.87 5.39 16.84
CA ILE A 236 28.31 5.19 17.03
C ILE A 236 28.95 6.40 17.74
N ASP A 237 28.68 7.62 17.27
CA ASP A 237 29.23 8.86 17.85
C ASP A 237 28.82 9.09 19.31
N ARG A 238 27.79 8.38 19.80
CA ARG A 238 27.36 8.44 21.20
C ARG A 238 28.10 7.47 22.13
N TYR A 239 28.86 6.54 21.57
CA TYR A 239 29.63 5.52 22.31
C TYR A 239 31.15 5.68 22.17
N THR A 240 31.61 6.70 21.44
CA THR A 240 33.01 7.16 21.34
C THR A 240 33.14 8.54 21.95
#